data_AF-A0A1Q2MI82-F1
#
_entry.id   AF-A0A1Q2MI82-F1
#
_cell.length_a   1.000
_cell.length_b   1.000
_cell.length_c   1.000
_cell.angle_alpha   90.00
_cell.angle_beta   90.00
_cell.angle_gamma   90.00
#
_symmetry.space_group_name_H-M   'P 1'
#
loop_
_entity.id
_entity.type
_entity.pdbx_description
1 polymer ?
#
loop_
_entity_poly.entity_id
_entity_poly.type
_entity_poly.pdbx_seq_one_letter_code
_entity_poly.pdbx_strand_id
1 'polypeptide(L)'
;MNNKSGKLNTGRGFTYIEVLMGLSILIIIILGASGYKYYSVVEARRAEGYVGASMVGNILLESWRGYGGAYDYDPINQLPLAIINADNFSIATSAKYPSIGESAYLINGTGYVVVLNGVYYYTAMSVAWDSGIKYLNIDIVWNYFRTDTVTREGNRSYSASLLMQ
;
A
#
# COMPACT_ATOMS: atom_id res chain seq x y z
N MET A 1 3.06 -29.21 81.07
CA MET A 1 3.67 -29.01 79.74
C MET A 1 2.56 -28.65 78.77
N ASN A 2 2.60 -27.43 78.23
CA ASN A 2 1.52 -26.82 77.45
C ASN A 2 1.89 -26.88 75.97
N ASN A 3 1.26 -27.79 75.19
CA ASN A 3 1.60 -27.96 73.79
C ASN A 3 0.65 -27.11 72.93
N LYS A 4 1.14 -25.95 72.46
CA LYS A 4 0.42 -25.07 71.55
C LYS A 4 0.42 -25.70 70.16
N SER A 5 -0.71 -26.26 69.73
CA SER A 5 -0.87 -26.72 68.35
C SER A 5 -0.86 -25.50 67.41
N GLY A 6 0.19 -25.35 66.61
CA GLY A 6 0.22 -24.40 65.52
C GLY A 6 -0.86 -24.76 64.50
N LYS A 7 -1.95 -23.98 64.45
CA LYS A 7 -2.91 -24.03 63.35
C LYS A 7 -2.19 -23.59 62.07
N LEU A 8 -1.88 -24.53 61.21
CA LEU A 8 -1.54 -24.24 59.82
C LEU A 8 -2.83 -23.78 59.12
N ASN A 9 -2.96 -22.48 58.89
CA ASN A 9 -4.05 -21.89 58.11
C ASN A 9 -4.08 -22.54 56.72
N THR A 10 -5.02 -23.45 56.54
CA THR A 10 -5.26 -24.19 55.31
C THR A 10 -5.78 -23.22 54.24
N GLY A 11 -5.30 -23.43 53.02
CA GLY A 11 -5.37 -22.47 51.92
C GLY A 11 -6.76 -21.89 51.64
N ARG A 12 -6.79 -20.57 51.42
CA ARG A 12 -7.92 -19.88 50.79
C ARG A 12 -8.05 -20.41 49.37
N GLY A 13 -9.01 -21.32 49.15
CA GLY A 13 -9.41 -21.74 47.82
C GLY A 13 -9.94 -20.52 47.05
N PHE A 14 -9.48 -20.34 45.81
CA PHE A 14 -9.97 -19.31 44.90
C PHE A 14 -11.50 -19.39 44.82
N THR A 15 -12.19 -18.29 45.09
CA THR A 15 -13.65 -18.29 45.00
C THR A 15 -14.08 -18.26 43.53
N TYR A 16 -15.15 -18.98 43.17
CA TYR A 16 -15.63 -19.08 41.78
C TYR A 16 -15.87 -17.71 41.12
N ILE A 17 -16.32 -16.73 41.92
CA ILE A 17 -16.53 -15.35 41.47
C ILE A 17 -15.22 -14.67 41.04
N GLU A 18 -14.11 -14.97 41.72
CA GLU A 18 -12.79 -14.41 41.45
C GLU A 18 -12.22 -14.96 40.14
N VAL A 19 -12.47 -16.25 39.87
CA VAL A 19 -12.13 -16.87 38.58
C VAL A 19 -12.95 -16.25 37.44
N LEU A 20 -14.25 -16.04 37.63
CA LEU A 20 -15.11 -15.41 36.61
C LEU A 20 -14.70 -13.95 36.33
N MET A 21 -14.36 -13.18 37.36
CA MET A 21 -13.85 -11.82 37.18
C MET A 21 -12.50 -11.81 36.46
N GLY A 22 -11.59 -12.70 36.83
CA GLY A 22 -10.29 -12.86 36.17
C GLY A 22 -10.43 -13.21 34.68
N LEU A 23 -11.31 -14.17 34.35
CA LEU A 23 -11.62 -14.54 32.97
C LEU A 23 -12.22 -13.36 32.18
N SER A 24 -13.11 -12.58 32.80
CA SER A 24 -13.73 -11.42 32.15
C SER A 24 -12.69 -10.35 31.79
N ILE A 25 -11.80 -10.03 32.73
CA ILE A 25 -10.70 -9.08 32.50
C ILE A 25 -9.77 -9.61 31.39
N LEU A 26 -9.45 -10.91 31.42
CA LEU A 26 -8.57 -11.53 30.43
C LEU A 26 -9.17 -11.49 29.02
N ILE A 27 -10.48 -11.72 28.85
CA ILE A 27 -11.17 -11.59 27.56
C ILE A 27 -11.06 -10.16 27.02
N ILE A 28 -11.29 -9.15 27.86
CA ILE A 28 -11.20 -7.74 27.46
C ILE A 28 -9.77 -7.42 26.99
N ILE A 29 -8.76 -7.87 27.73
CA ILE A 29 -7.34 -7.66 27.36
C ILE A 29 -7.01 -8.33 26.02
N ILE A 30 -7.45 -9.57 25.81
CA ILE A 30 -7.19 -10.30 24.57
C ILE A 30 -7.87 -9.62 23.38
N LEU A 31 -9.13 -9.22 23.50
CA LEU A 31 -9.86 -8.53 22.43
C LEU A 31 -9.20 -7.18 22.09
N GLY A 32 -8.80 -6.40 23.11
CA GLY A 32 -8.09 -5.15 22.92
C GLY A 32 -6.75 -5.35 22.20
N ALA A 33 -5.93 -6.30 22.67
CA ALA A 33 -4.63 -6.59 22.08
C ALA A 33 -4.73 -7.16 20.65
N SER A 34 -5.72 -8.03 20.39
CA SER A 34 -5.95 -8.61 19.08
C SER A 34 -6.43 -7.55 18.08
N GLY A 35 -7.34 -6.67 18.50
CA GLY A 35 -7.80 -5.55 17.69
C GLY A 35 -6.65 -4.64 17.30
N TYR A 36 -5.82 -4.23 18.27
CA TYR A 36 -4.65 -3.39 18.01
C TYR A 36 -3.69 -4.04 17.01
N LYS A 37 -3.30 -5.31 17.24
CA LYS A 37 -2.39 -6.04 16.34
C LYS A 37 -2.95 -6.13 14.92
N TYR A 38 -4.26 -6.39 14.79
CA TYR A 38 -4.90 -6.47 13.50
C TYR A 38 -4.82 -5.15 12.73
N TYR A 39 -5.19 -4.03 13.36
CA TYR A 39 -5.14 -2.72 12.72
C TYR A 39 -3.70 -2.30 12.39
N SER A 40 -2.73 -2.58 13.26
CA SER A 40 -1.32 -2.27 12.98
C SER A 40 -0.80 -2.99 11.74
N VAL A 41 -1.15 -4.27 11.55
CA VAL A 41 -0.73 -5.04 10.37
C VAL A 41 -1.39 -4.50 9.09
N VAL A 42 -2.67 -4.14 9.15
CA VAL A 42 -3.39 -3.56 8.00
C VAL A 42 -2.78 -2.22 7.60
N GLU A 43 -2.49 -1.35 8.56
CA GLU A 43 -1.86 -0.04 8.29
C GLU A 43 -0.42 -0.19 7.78
N ALA A 44 0.37 -1.12 8.32
CA ALA A 44 1.70 -1.40 7.81
C ALA A 44 1.67 -1.81 6.33
N ARG A 45 0.76 -2.72 5.94
CA ARG A 45 0.57 -3.12 4.54
C ARG A 45 0.07 -1.98 3.65
N ARG A 46 -0.73 -1.06 4.18
CA ARG A 46 -1.13 0.14 3.42
C ARG A 46 0.07 1.04 3.17
N ALA A 47 0.85 1.31 4.22
CA ALA A 47 2.06 2.12 4.13
C ALA A 47 3.08 1.54 3.14
N GLU A 48 3.32 0.23 3.16
CA GLU A 48 4.17 -0.46 2.17
C GLU A 48 3.66 -0.25 0.74
N GLY A 49 2.34 -0.34 0.54
CA GLY A 49 1.69 -0.05 -0.73
C GLY A 49 1.93 1.38 -1.22
N TYR A 50 1.74 2.38 -0.34
CA TYR A 50 2.01 3.78 -0.66
C TYR A 50 3.48 4.06 -0.97
N VAL A 51 4.41 3.49 -0.21
CA VAL A 51 5.85 3.64 -0.45
C VAL A 51 6.22 3.06 -1.81
N GLY A 52 5.74 1.85 -2.14
CA GLY A 52 5.98 1.24 -3.45
C GLY A 52 5.34 2.04 -4.59
N ALA A 53 4.11 2.53 -4.41
CA ALA A 53 3.44 3.37 -5.40
C ALA A 53 4.19 4.69 -5.65
N SER A 54 4.65 5.35 -4.59
CA SER A 54 5.46 6.57 -4.70
C SER A 54 6.80 6.31 -5.39
N MET A 55 7.47 5.20 -5.08
CA MET A 55 8.71 4.83 -5.76
C MET A 55 8.49 4.58 -7.26
N VAL A 56 7.45 3.82 -7.62
CA VAL A 56 7.09 3.59 -9.02
C VAL A 56 6.74 4.90 -9.72
N GLY A 57 5.93 5.75 -9.08
CA GLY A 57 5.55 7.07 -9.62
C GLY A 57 6.75 7.97 -9.87
N ASN A 58 7.67 8.05 -8.92
CA ASN A 58 8.89 8.85 -9.06
C ASN A 58 9.79 8.33 -10.19
N ILE A 59 10.01 7.01 -10.29
CA ILE A 59 10.80 6.42 -11.37
C ILE A 59 10.21 6.77 -12.73
N LEU A 60 8.89 6.65 -12.89
CA LEU A 60 8.21 6.95 -14.14
C LEU A 60 8.23 8.46 -14.47
N LEU A 61 8.02 9.32 -13.47
CA LEU A 61 8.10 10.78 -13.63
C LEU A 61 9.51 11.23 -14.02
N GLU A 62 10.54 10.73 -13.33
CA GLU A 62 11.92 11.10 -13.59
C GLU A 62 12.40 10.57 -14.94
N SER A 63 12.01 9.35 -15.31
CA SER A 63 12.32 8.77 -16.61
C SER A 63 11.63 9.52 -17.75
N TRP A 64 10.35 9.88 -17.59
CA TRP A 64 9.63 10.71 -18.55
C TRP A 64 10.28 12.09 -18.72
N ARG A 65 10.66 12.73 -17.61
CA ARG A 65 11.40 14.01 -17.63
C ARG A 65 12.76 13.84 -18.31
N GLY A 66 13.48 12.76 -18.03
CA GLY A 66 14.77 12.43 -18.66
C GLY A 66 14.66 12.22 -20.17
N TYR A 67 13.51 11.74 -20.65
CA TYR A 67 13.19 11.60 -22.06
C TYR A 67 12.70 12.91 -22.72
N GLY A 68 12.81 14.05 -22.03
CA GLY A 68 12.38 15.35 -22.57
C GLY A 68 10.86 15.52 -22.64
N GLY A 69 10.12 14.74 -21.85
CA GLY A 69 8.69 14.91 -21.68
C GLY A 69 7.85 14.61 -22.91
N ALA A 70 8.27 13.68 -23.77
CA ALA A 70 7.58 13.37 -25.02
C ALA A 70 6.23 12.65 -24.81
N TYR A 71 5.36 12.68 -25.83
CA TYR A 71 4.02 12.03 -25.81
C TYR A 71 4.05 10.55 -26.17
N ASP A 72 5.10 10.14 -26.86
CA ASP A 72 5.41 8.78 -27.28
C ASP A 72 6.34 8.07 -26.27
N TYR A 73 6.45 8.62 -25.06
CA TYR A 73 7.20 7.98 -23.99
C TYR A 73 6.60 6.62 -23.65
N ASP A 74 7.41 5.59 -23.73
CA ASP A 74 7.09 4.22 -23.37
C ASP A 74 8.08 3.73 -22.30
N PRO A 75 7.65 3.60 -21.03
CA PRO A 75 8.51 3.18 -19.94
C PRO A 75 9.05 1.76 -20.12
N ILE A 76 8.44 0.91 -20.95
CA ILE A 76 8.95 -0.44 -21.23
C ILE A 76 10.26 -0.37 -22.02
N ASN A 77 10.38 0.61 -22.92
CA ASN A 77 11.52 0.74 -23.81
C ASN A 77 12.56 1.76 -23.33
N GLN A 78 12.16 2.69 -22.45
CA GLN A 78 12.96 3.85 -22.08
C GLN A 78 13.49 3.80 -20.64
N LEU A 79 13.01 2.86 -19.81
CA LEU A 79 13.64 2.62 -18.51
C LEU A 79 15.00 1.91 -18.67
N PRO A 80 15.98 2.19 -17.80
CA PRO A 80 17.26 1.49 -17.80
C PRO A 80 17.11 -0.03 -17.69
N LEU A 81 17.87 -0.79 -18.50
CA LEU A 81 17.88 -2.26 -18.48
C LEU A 81 18.17 -2.85 -17.09
N ALA A 82 18.95 -2.16 -16.27
CA ALA A 82 19.25 -2.58 -14.89
C ALA A 82 18.01 -2.61 -13.99
N ILE A 83 17.01 -1.76 -14.26
CA ILE A 83 15.73 -1.74 -13.53
C ILE A 83 14.80 -2.81 -14.09
N ILE A 84 14.71 -2.92 -15.43
CA ILE A 84 13.81 -3.86 -16.10
C ILE A 84 14.19 -5.33 -15.81
N ASN A 85 15.48 -5.62 -15.65
CA ASN A 85 15.98 -6.97 -15.36
C ASN A 85 16.15 -7.26 -13.87
N ALA A 86 15.67 -6.40 -12.98
CA ALA A 86 15.72 -6.68 -11.55
C ALA A 86 14.71 -7.78 -11.19
N ASP A 87 15.12 -8.78 -10.41
CA ASP A 87 14.31 -9.96 -10.07
C ASP A 87 12.93 -9.62 -9.47
N ASN A 88 12.83 -8.45 -8.83
CA ASN A 88 11.63 -7.99 -8.13
C ASN A 88 10.90 -6.86 -8.84
N PHE A 89 11.29 -6.49 -10.07
CA PHE A 89 10.67 -5.42 -10.83
C PHE A 89 10.32 -5.91 -12.24
N SER A 90 9.09 -5.69 -12.67
CA SER A 90 8.73 -5.83 -14.09
C SER A 90 7.68 -4.80 -14.47
N ILE A 91 7.67 -4.42 -15.74
CA ILE A 91 6.69 -3.51 -16.31
C ILE A 91 6.12 -4.11 -17.59
N ALA A 92 4.81 -3.99 -17.77
CA ALA A 92 4.12 -4.41 -18.97
C ALA A 92 2.97 -3.46 -19.28
N THR A 93 2.53 -3.44 -20.54
CA THR A 93 1.30 -2.77 -20.93
C THR A 93 0.11 -3.44 -20.27
N SER A 94 -0.89 -2.66 -19.89
CA SER A 94 -2.10 -3.13 -19.26
C SER A 94 -3.31 -2.41 -19.83
N ALA A 95 -4.31 -3.17 -20.27
CA ALA A 95 -5.64 -2.64 -20.58
C ALA A 95 -6.39 -2.13 -19.32
N LYS A 96 -5.83 -2.39 -18.13
CA LYS A 96 -6.37 -1.98 -16.83
C LYS A 96 -5.48 -0.91 -16.24
N TYR A 97 -6.04 0.25 -15.98
CA TYR A 97 -5.36 1.38 -15.38
C TYR A 97 -6.39 2.28 -14.68
N PRO A 98 -5.97 3.10 -13.70
CA PRO A 98 -6.86 4.05 -13.04
C PRO A 98 -7.50 5.03 -14.04
N SER A 99 -8.75 5.42 -13.79
CA SER A 99 -9.41 6.46 -14.57
C SER A 99 -8.61 7.75 -14.55
N ILE A 100 -8.36 8.32 -15.74
CA ILE A 100 -7.73 9.64 -15.90
C ILE A 100 -8.77 10.75 -15.80
N GLY A 101 -8.33 11.99 -15.56
CA GLY A 101 -9.22 13.16 -15.56
C GLY A 101 -9.76 13.47 -16.96
N GLU A 102 -10.95 14.09 -17.04
CA GLU A 102 -11.67 14.36 -18.30
C GLU A 102 -10.89 15.20 -19.32
N SER A 103 -9.96 16.04 -18.87
CA SER A 103 -9.11 16.89 -19.72
C SER A 103 -7.71 16.32 -19.97
N ALA A 104 -7.43 15.09 -19.53
CA ALA A 104 -6.13 14.46 -19.61
C ALA A 104 -6.07 13.40 -20.72
N TYR A 105 -4.89 13.25 -21.33
CA TYR A 105 -4.64 12.28 -22.41
C TYR A 105 -3.61 11.25 -21.95
N LEU A 106 -3.90 9.96 -22.16
CA LEU A 106 -2.92 8.89 -21.89
C LEU A 106 -1.69 9.04 -22.78
N ILE A 107 -0.51 9.02 -22.17
CA ILE A 107 0.75 8.86 -22.88
C ILE A 107 0.75 7.50 -23.58
N ASN A 108 1.17 7.46 -24.84
CA ASN A 108 1.21 6.24 -25.65
C ASN A 108 -0.16 5.51 -25.78
N GLY A 109 -1.27 6.16 -25.40
CA GLY A 109 -2.63 5.61 -25.49
C GLY A 109 -2.91 4.37 -24.65
N THR A 110 -2.06 4.03 -23.68
CA THR A 110 -2.17 2.78 -22.91
C THR A 110 -1.80 2.96 -21.44
N GLY A 111 -2.29 2.06 -20.60
CA GLY A 111 -1.88 1.95 -19.21
C GLY A 111 -0.77 0.93 -19.02
N TYR A 112 -0.20 0.91 -17.81
CA TYR A 112 0.89 0.01 -17.45
C TYR A 112 0.56 -0.75 -16.17
N VAL A 113 1.12 -1.94 -16.04
CA VAL A 113 1.20 -2.65 -14.77
C VAL A 113 2.67 -2.83 -14.42
N VAL A 114 3.02 -2.36 -13.23
CA VAL A 114 4.35 -2.53 -12.64
C VAL A 114 4.22 -3.55 -11.53
N VAL A 115 5.02 -4.61 -11.55
CA VAL A 115 5.13 -5.54 -10.44
C VAL A 115 6.38 -5.20 -9.67
N LEU A 116 6.22 -4.81 -8.40
CA LEU A 116 7.33 -4.54 -7.49
C LEU A 116 7.18 -5.40 -6.24
N ASN A 117 8.17 -6.23 -5.94
CA ASN A 117 8.17 -7.17 -4.80
C ASN A 117 6.88 -8.04 -4.73
N GLY A 118 6.35 -8.44 -5.89
CA GLY A 118 5.12 -9.25 -5.99
C GLY A 118 3.81 -8.49 -5.80
N VAL A 119 3.86 -7.16 -5.60
CA VAL A 119 2.68 -6.29 -5.57
C VAL A 119 2.45 -5.69 -6.95
N TYR A 120 1.19 -5.68 -7.39
CA TYR A 120 0.79 -5.15 -8.69
C TYR A 120 0.37 -3.69 -8.57
N TYR A 121 1.04 -2.81 -9.30
CA TYR A 121 0.77 -1.38 -9.39
C TYR A 121 0.22 -1.07 -10.79
N TYR A 122 -1.06 -0.79 -10.88
CA TYR A 122 -1.72 -0.37 -12.11
C TYR A 122 -1.58 1.13 -12.26
N THR A 123 -1.01 1.57 -13.38
CA THR A 123 -0.58 2.94 -13.58
C THR A 123 -1.21 3.52 -14.84
N ALA A 124 -1.73 4.74 -14.73
CA ALA A 124 -2.12 5.59 -15.83
C ALA A 124 -1.16 6.79 -15.88
N MET A 125 -0.46 6.96 -17.00
CA MET A 125 0.36 8.14 -17.26
C MET A 125 -0.43 9.05 -18.20
N SER A 126 -0.82 10.23 -17.72
CA SER A 126 -1.67 11.15 -18.46
C SER A 126 -1.07 12.54 -18.51
N VAL A 127 -1.07 13.17 -19.68
CA VAL A 127 -0.67 14.56 -19.84
C VAL A 127 -1.91 15.42 -19.87
N ALA A 128 -1.87 16.53 -19.13
CA ALA A 128 -2.83 17.60 -19.28
C ALA A 128 -2.12 18.94 -19.44
N TRP A 129 -2.89 19.91 -19.91
CA TRP A 129 -2.44 21.25 -20.21
C TRP A 129 -3.26 22.22 -19.38
N ASP A 130 -2.58 23.17 -18.75
CA ASP A 130 -3.22 24.30 -18.11
C ASP A 130 -2.41 25.55 -18.42
N SER A 131 -3.06 26.54 -19.02
CA SER A 131 -2.48 27.87 -19.23
C SER A 131 -1.12 27.88 -19.95
N GLY A 132 -0.94 26.96 -20.91
CA GLY A 132 0.30 26.80 -21.69
C GLY A 132 1.39 25.96 -21.01
N ILE A 133 1.15 25.50 -19.79
CA ILE A 133 2.07 24.62 -19.05
C ILE A 133 1.62 23.17 -19.23
N LYS A 134 2.60 22.33 -19.58
CA LYS A 134 2.43 20.89 -19.70
C LYS A 134 2.73 20.24 -18.36
N TYR A 135 1.84 19.35 -17.90
CA TYR A 135 2.14 18.51 -16.75
C TYR A 135 1.82 17.05 -17.04
N LEU A 136 2.68 16.18 -16.51
CA LEU A 136 2.43 14.75 -16.44
C LEU A 136 1.77 14.44 -15.10
N ASN A 137 0.61 13.80 -15.16
CA ASN A 137 -0.07 13.20 -14.03
C ASN A 137 0.10 11.68 -14.10
N ILE A 138 0.57 11.08 -13.02
CA ILE A 138 0.66 9.63 -12.85
C ILE A 138 -0.30 9.24 -11.75
N ASP A 139 -1.31 8.45 -12.11
CA ASP A 139 -2.24 7.82 -11.18
C ASP A 139 -1.88 6.34 -11.03
N ILE A 140 -1.74 5.88 -9.79
CA ILE A 140 -1.34 4.51 -9.44
C ILE A 140 -2.34 3.93 -8.47
N VAL A 141 -2.79 2.70 -8.75
CA VAL A 141 -3.58 1.88 -7.83
C VAL A 141 -2.86 0.56 -7.63
N TRP A 142 -2.76 0.07 -6.40
CA TRP A 142 -2.07 -1.19 -6.12
C TRP A 142 -2.97 -2.29 -5.57
N ASN A 143 -2.57 -3.53 -5.84
CA ASN A 143 -3.20 -4.72 -5.32
C ASN A 143 -2.16 -5.82 -5.08
N TYR A 144 -2.33 -6.56 -3.99
CA TYR A 144 -1.53 -7.74 -3.66
C TYR A 144 -1.87 -8.95 -4.55
N PHE A 145 -3.03 -8.92 -5.18
CA PHE A 145 -3.48 -9.93 -6.13
C PHE A 145 -3.73 -9.29 -7.48
N ARG A 146 -3.47 -10.05 -8.55
CA ARG A 146 -3.87 -9.65 -9.89
C ARG A 146 -5.39 -9.55 -9.93
N THR A 147 -5.91 -8.42 -10.42
CA THR A 147 -7.34 -8.09 -10.37
C THR A 147 -7.85 -7.70 -11.75
N ASP A 148 -9.15 -7.87 -11.95
CA ASP A 148 -9.87 -7.47 -13.17
C ASP A 148 -10.46 -6.06 -13.09
N THR A 149 -10.64 -5.55 -11.88
CA THR A 149 -11.12 -4.18 -11.61
C THR A 149 -10.02 -3.33 -11.01
N VAL A 150 -9.79 -2.15 -11.60
CA VAL A 150 -8.87 -1.12 -11.11
C VAL A 150 -9.68 0.16 -10.92
N THR A 151 -10.22 0.32 -9.71
CA THR A 151 -10.94 1.53 -9.31
C THR A 151 -10.05 2.37 -8.41
N ARG A 152 -10.16 3.69 -8.54
CA ARG A 152 -9.48 4.66 -7.67
C ARG A 152 -10.18 4.66 -6.31
N GLU A 153 -9.95 3.63 -5.50
CA GLU A 153 -10.36 3.62 -4.10
C GLU A 153 -9.36 4.45 -3.29
N GLY A 154 -9.85 5.40 -2.50
CA GLY A 154 -9.01 6.35 -1.76
C GLY A 154 -7.98 5.73 -0.80
N ASN A 155 -8.16 4.45 -0.43
CA ASN A 155 -7.23 3.73 0.44
C ASN A 155 -6.14 2.94 -0.30
N ARG A 156 -6.16 2.92 -1.64
CA ARG A 156 -5.20 2.19 -2.49
C ARG A 156 -4.84 2.97 -3.75
N SER A 157 -4.82 4.30 -3.66
CA SER A 157 -4.47 5.15 -4.80
C SER A 157 -3.39 6.15 -4.42
N TYR A 158 -2.51 6.43 -5.39
CA TYR A 158 -1.47 7.44 -5.32
C TYR A 158 -1.52 8.25 -6.61
N SER A 159 -1.42 9.57 -6.50
CA SER A 159 -1.43 10.47 -7.65
C SER A 159 -0.28 11.45 -7.49
N ALA A 160 0.51 11.63 -8.54
CA ALA A 160 1.59 12.60 -8.57
C ALA A 160 1.56 13.37 -9.89
N SER A 161 1.77 14.68 -9.81
CA SER A 161 1.87 15.55 -10.96
C SER A 161 3.23 16.24 -11.01
N LEU A 162 3.79 16.37 -12.22
CA LEU A 162 5.04 17.06 -12.47
C LEU A 162 4.85 18.08 -13.59
N LEU A 163 5.21 19.33 -13.30
CA LEU A 163 5.19 20.44 -14.24
C LEU A 163 6.46 20.42 -15.10
N MET A 164 6.30 20.67 -16.40
CA MET A 164 7.40 20.92 -17.33
C MET A 164 7.34 22.39 -17.75
N GLN A 165 8.36 23.17 -17.35
CA GLN A 165 8.57 24.56 -17.76
C GLN A 165 9.37 24.61 -19.05
#